data_AF-A0A7J7ZUT8-F1
#
_entry.id   AF-A0A7J7ZUT8-F1
#
_cell.length_a   1.000
_cell.length_b   1.000
_cell.length_c   1.000
_cell.angle_alpha   90.00
_cell.angle_beta   90.00
_cell.angle_gamma   90.00
#
_symmetry.space_group_name_H-M   'P 1'
#
loop_
_entity.id
_entity.type
_entity.pdbx_description
1 polymer ?
#
loop_
_entity_poly.entity_id
_entity_poly.type
_entity_poly.pdbx_seq_one_letter_code
_entity_poly.pdbx_strand_id
1 'polypeptide(L)'
;MTVTDFGWEDALHTVRAGRSCANPNLGFQRQLQEFEKHEVHEYRQWLKEEYGESPLRDAEEARNILATPGVLKYWAFLRRL
;
A
#
# COMPACT_ATOMS: atom_id res chain seq x y z
N MET A 1 -7.02 8.95 8.55
CA MET A 1 -7.25 7.91 7.53
C MET A 1 -7.06 8.60 6.20
N THR A 2 -6.22 8.08 5.33
CA THR A 2 -5.83 8.78 4.09
C THR A 2 -6.02 7.86 2.90
N VAL A 3 -6.54 8.44 1.81
CA VAL A 3 -6.74 7.78 0.52
C VAL A 3 -5.52 8.08 -0.36
N THR A 4 -4.75 7.04 -0.71
CA THR A 4 -3.60 7.16 -1.62
C THR A 4 -3.90 6.52 -2.97
N ASP A 5 -3.10 6.86 -3.98
CA ASP A 5 -3.10 6.28 -5.32
C ASP A 5 -2.28 4.98 -5.44
N PHE A 6 -1.82 4.43 -4.32
CA PHE A 6 -0.94 3.26 -4.27
C PHE A 6 -1.60 1.96 -4.75
N GLY A 7 -0.80 1.08 -5.35
CA GLY A 7 -1.13 -0.34 -5.47
C GLY A 7 -0.96 -1.08 -4.15
N TRP A 8 -1.36 -2.35 -4.10
CA TRP A 8 -1.28 -3.17 -2.89
C TRP A 8 0.15 -3.44 -2.43
N GLU A 9 1.11 -3.52 -3.36
CA GLU A 9 2.53 -3.70 -3.04
C GLU A 9 3.12 -2.47 -2.33
N ASP A 10 2.83 -1.27 -2.84
CA ASP A 10 3.24 0.01 -2.23
C ASP A 10 2.55 0.24 -0.88
N ALA A 11 1.26 -0.11 -0.78
CA ALA A 11 0.56 -0.09 0.50
C ALA A 11 1.20 -1.06 1.50
N LEU A 12 1.56 -2.28 1.09
CA LEU A 12 2.27 -3.24 1.94
C LEU A 12 3.67 -2.75 2.33
N HIS A 13 4.39 -2.09 1.43
CA HIS A 13 5.67 -1.47 1.75
C HIS A 13 5.52 -0.40 2.84
N THR A 14 4.49 0.45 2.71
CA THR A 14 4.15 1.46 3.72
C THR A 14 3.82 0.82 5.07
N VAL A 15 3.04 -0.26 5.09
CA VAL A 15 2.75 -1.02 6.32
C VAL A 15 4.03 -1.60 6.92
N ARG A 16 4.95 -2.13 6.10
CA ARG A 16 6.21 -2.73 6.57
C ARG A 16 7.17 -1.72 7.20
N ALA A 17 7.09 -0.45 6.83
CA ALA A 17 7.87 0.60 7.49
C ALA A 17 7.53 0.73 8.99
N GLY A 18 6.26 0.56 9.37
CA GLY A 18 5.82 0.52 10.77
C GLY A 18 5.79 -0.88 11.39
N ARG A 19 5.67 -1.92 10.56
CA ARG A 19 5.55 -3.32 10.98
C ARG A 19 6.30 -4.26 10.03
N SER A 20 7.61 -4.40 10.24
CA SER A 20 8.51 -5.16 9.35
C SER A 20 8.09 -6.61 9.09
N CYS A 21 7.39 -7.25 10.04
CA CYS A 21 6.90 -8.62 9.92
C CYS A 21 5.59 -8.77 9.11
N ALA A 22 5.01 -7.68 8.59
CA ALA A 22 3.80 -7.75 7.78
C ALA A 22 4.03 -8.59 6.52
N ASN A 23 3.30 -9.70 6.40
CA ASN A 23 3.39 -10.60 5.27
C ASN A 23 2.05 -11.31 5.05
N PRO A 24 1.14 -10.74 4.22
CA PRO A 24 -0.12 -11.40 3.88
C PRO A 24 0.15 -12.77 3.25
N ASN A 25 -0.68 -13.77 3.54
CA ASN A 25 -0.59 -15.06 2.88
C ASN A 25 -0.96 -14.94 1.38
N LEU A 26 -0.64 -15.97 0.59
CA LEU A 26 -0.86 -15.95 -0.87
C LEU A 26 -2.33 -15.71 -1.25
N GLY A 27 -3.28 -16.24 -0.47
CA GLY A 27 -4.71 -16.02 -0.69
C GLY A 27 -5.07 -14.54 -0.58
N PHE A 28 -4.60 -13.87 0.47
CA PHE A 28 -4.81 -12.44 0.66
C PHE A 28 -4.08 -11.59 -0.37
N GLN A 29 -2.87 -11.97 -0.81
CA GLN A 29 -2.18 -11.25 -1.88
C GLN A 29 -2.99 -11.28 -3.19
N ARG A 30 -3.58 -12.43 -3.55
CA ARG A 30 -4.46 -12.53 -4.72
C ARG A 30 -5.71 -11.66 -4.60
N GLN A 31 -6.33 -11.63 -3.40
CA GLN A 31 -7.49 -10.77 -3.15
C GLN A 31 -7.12 -9.28 -3.26
N LEU A 32 -5.96 -8.88 -2.73
CA LEU A 32 -5.46 -7.51 -2.85
C LEU A 32 -5.18 -7.11 -4.30
N GLN A 33 -4.60 -8.02 -5.08
CA GLN A 33 -4.37 -7.81 -6.51
C GLN A 33 -5.69 -7.66 -7.28
N GLU A 34 -6.70 -8.48 -6.97
CA GLU A 34 -8.01 -8.40 -7.61
C GLU A 34 -8.74 -7.11 -7.25
N PHE A 35 -8.67 -6.71 -5.98
CA PHE A 35 -9.22 -5.45 -5.49
C PHE A 35 -8.55 -4.24 -6.16
N GLU A 36 -7.22 -4.23 -6.26
CA GLU A 36 -6.50 -3.17 -6.98
C GLU A 36 -6.96 -3.08 -8.45
N LYS A 37 -7.20 -4.21 -9.10
CA LYS A 37 -7.54 -4.23 -10.52
C LYS A 37 -8.99 -3.79 -10.80
N HIS A 38 -9.93 -4.11 -9.92
CA HIS A 38 -11.35 -3.98 -10.25
C HIS A 38 -12.14 -3.01 -9.35
N GLU A 39 -11.75 -2.83 -8.08
CA GLU A 39 -12.62 -2.16 -7.09
C GLU A 39 -11.98 -0.91 -6.48
N VAL A 40 -10.65 -0.81 -6.40
CA VAL A 40 -9.97 0.26 -5.65
C VAL A 40 -10.34 1.67 -6.13
N HIS A 41 -10.59 1.85 -7.42
CA HIS A 41 -10.98 3.15 -7.98
C HIS A 41 -12.36 3.60 -7.48
N GLU A 42 -13.32 2.70 -7.43
CA GLU A 42 -14.67 2.97 -6.92
C GLU A 42 -14.62 3.31 -5.43
N TYR A 43 -13.84 2.57 -4.65
CA TYR A 43 -13.66 2.83 -3.22
C TYR A 43 -13.00 4.18 -2.95
N ARG A 44 -12.01 4.59 -3.75
CA ARG A 44 -11.39 5.91 -3.64
C ARG A 44 -12.38 7.03 -3.91
N GLN A 45 -13.21 6.88 -4.96
CA GLN A 45 -14.26 7.85 -5.28
C GLN A 45 -15.27 7.94 -4.14
N TRP A 46 -15.80 6.80 -3.71
CA TRP A 46 -16.76 6.72 -2.62
C TRP A 46 -16.22 7.36 -1.33
N LEU A 47 -14.99 7.07 -0.92
CA LEU A 47 -14.38 7.67 0.27
C LEU A 47 -14.26 9.20 0.16
N LYS A 48 -13.94 9.71 -1.04
CA LYS A 48 -13.84 11.16 -1.28
C LYS A 48 -15.21 11.83 -1.30
N GLU A 49 -16.24 11.17 -1.81
CA GLU A 49 -17.62 11.69 -1.79
C GLU A 49 -18.18 11.71 -0.36
N GLU A 50 -17.94 10.65 0.41
CA GLU A 50 -18.47 10.50 1.77
C GLU A 50 -17.76 11.42 2.78
N TYR A 51 -16.43 11.58 2.66
CA TYR A 51 -15.62 12.24 3.68
C TYR A 51 -14.88 13.50 3.19
N GLY A 52 -14.90 13.80 1.90
CA GLY A 52 -14.17 14.93 1.31
C GLY A 52 -12.66 14.69 1.19
N GLU A 53 -11.91 15.77 0.99
CA GLU A 53 -10.45 15.74 0.91
C GLU A 53 -9.82 15.65 2.31
N SER A 54 -8.73 14.90 2.44
CA SER A 54 -7.97 14.83 3.69
C SER A 54 -7.23 16.16 3.94
N PRO A 55 -7.39 16.82 5.11
CA PRO A 55 -6.62 18.01 5.47
C PRO A 55 -5.19 17.66 5.91
N LEU A 56 -4.88 16.37 6.07
CA LEU A 56 -3.60 15.87 6.57
C LEU A 56 -2.67 15.52 5.40
N ARG A 57 -1.36 15.52 5.67
CA ARG A 57 -0.31 15.22 4.67
C ARG A 57 0.09 13.74 4.62
N ASP A 58 -0.71 12.83 5.17
CA ASP A 58 -0.32 11.42 5.28
C ASP A 58 -0.01 10.79 3.91
N ALA A 59 -0.62 11.27 2.81
CA ALA A 59 -0.35 10.77 1.47
C ALA A 59 1.07 11.11 1.01
N GLU A 60 1.57 12.29 1.38
CA GLU A 60 2.95 12.70 1.13
C GLU A 60 3.93 11.95 2.04
N GLU A 61 3.59 11.77 3.31
CA GLU A 61 4.38 10.95 4.24
C GLU A 61 4.53 9.51 3.72
N ALA A 62 3.44 8.92 3.22
CA ALA A 62 3.46 7.59 2.61
C ALA A 62 4.38 7.55 1.38
N ARG A 63 4.36 8.58 0.51
CA ARG A 63 5.28 8.67 -0.64
C ARG A 63 6.74 8.81 -0.19
N ASN A 64 7.00 9.56 0.89
CA ASN A 64 8.34 9.69 1.47
C ASN A 64 8.86 8.34 2.01
N ILE A 65 7.98 7.52 2.60
CA ILE A 65 8.32 6.16 3.02
C ILE A 65 8.75 5.29 1.83
N LEU A 66 8.02 5.36 0.71
CA LEU A 66 8.40 4.64 -0.52
C LEU A 66 9.71 5.14 -1.13
N ALA A 67 9.96 6.46 -1.05
CA ALA A 67 11.16 7.09 -1.60
C ALA A 67 12.41 6.89 -0.73
N THR A 68 12.24 6.52 0.55
CA THR A 68 13.36 6.31 1.47
C THR A 68 14.11 5.02 1.13
N PRO A 69 15.39 5.07 0.72
CA PRO A 69 16.15 3.86 0.45
C PRO A 69 16.49 3.16 1.78
N GLY A 70 15.74 2.10 2.14
CA GLY A 70 15.92 1.44 3.44
C GLY A 70 15.47 -0.03 3.49
N VAL A 71 16.46 -0.94 3.55
CA VAL A 71 16.41 -2.35 4.02
C VAL A 71 15.74 -3.41 3.12
N LEU A 72 15.64 -3.23 1.80
CA LEU A 72 15.34 -4.33 0.86
C LEU A 72 16.57 -5.18 0.50
N LYS A 73 17.54 -5.38 1.41
CA LYS A 73 18.64 -6.35 1.20
C LYS A 73 18.18 -7.81 1.13
N TYR A 74 16.92 -8.11 1.46
CA TYR A 74 16.41 -9.48 1.53
C TYR A 74 15.52 -9.91 0.34
N TRP A 75 15.11 -8.98 -0.53
CA TRP A 75 14.20 -9.31 -1.64
C TRP A 75 14.89 -9.94 -2.86
N ALA A 76 16.18 -9.70 -3.05
CA ALA A 76 16.95 -10.41 -4.07
C ALA A 76 17.07 -11.93 -3.79
N PHE A 77 16.78 -12.38 -2.57
CA PHE A 77 16.93 -13.78 -2.17
C PHE A 77 15.64 -14.62 -2.33
N LEU A 78 14.46 -13.99 -2.32
CA LEU A 78 13.17 -14.69 -2.31
C LEU A 78 12.49 -14.83 -3.69
N ARG A 79 13.06 -14.26 -4.76
CA ARG A 79 12.61 -14.51 -6.15
C ARG A 79 13.31 -15.69 -6.83
N ARG A 80 14.09 -16.50 -6.09
CA ARG A 80 14.89 -17.59 -6.65
C ARG A 80 14.66 -18.97 -6.02
N LEU A 81 13.56 -19.16 -5.30
CA LEU A 81 13.08 -20.47 -4.83
C LEU A 81 11.63 -20.69 -5.25
#